data_AF-A0A533YUH2-F1
#
_entry.id   AF-A0A533YUH2-F1
#
_cell.length_a   1.000
_cell.length_b   1.000
_cell.length_c   1.000
_cell.angle_alpha   90.00
_cell.angle_beta   90.00
_cell.angle_gamma   90.00
#
_symmetry.space_group_name_H-M   'P 1'
#
loop_
_entity.id
_entity.type
_entity.pdbx_description
1 polymer ?
#
loop_
_entity_poly.entity_id
_entity_poly.type
_entity_poly.pdbx_seq_one_letter_code
_entity_poly.pdbx_strand_id
1 'polypeptide(L)'
;MNNAPQSPSSSSARVEHARLQQLEQKYTALDAQIAESPVKQALSILHALVHEVRREAGTSPGGVGRQGLTIRDIAELYRTAPAMEGPAQNAGLAVGTEAPDFALPDAEGKTVRLSDYRGKPVVLVFYPLDWSPGCSQQLDLYQHDLAEFTQRGAVLLGISVDSIYSHGAWAAVRGITFPLLSDFHPKGAVAQSYRVYRDRDGFSDRALYVVDADGVIRYSHVSPFLNHVPDIRELLGALDRAASPSPAQAAA
;
A
#
# COMPACT_ATOMS: atom_id res chain seq x y z
N MET A 1 -11.18 7.41 -10.90
CA MET A 1 -11.21 6.11 -11.61
C MET A 1 -10.17 6.22 -12.72
N ASN A 2 -8.92 5.96 -12.43
CA ASN A 2 -8.33 4.63 -12.52
C ASN A 2 -8.74 3.82 -13.75
N ASN A 3 -7.86 3.80 -14.72
CA ASN A 3 -7.53 2.59 -15.46
C ASN A 3 -6.18 2.09 -14.94
N ALA A 4 -6.20 1.03 -14.14
CA ALA A 4 -5.19 -0.01 -14.23
C ALA A 4 -5.99 -1.28 -14.55
N PRO A 5 -5.63 -1.99 -15.63
CA PRO A 5 -4.72 -3.11 -15.39
C PRO A 5 -3.69 -3.30 -16.52
N GLN A 6 -2.42 -3.50 -16.15
CA GLN A 6 -1.48 -4.55 -16.62
C GLN A 6 -0.17 -4.37 -15.81
N SER A 7 0.49 -5.35 -15.17
CA SER A 7 0.45 -6.82 -15.28
C SER A 7 0.34 -7.28 -16.74
N PRO A 8 1.40 -7.56 -17.52
CA PRO A 8 2.83 -7.79 -17.28
C PRO A 8 3.69 -6.68 -17.92
N SER A 9 5.02 -6.81 -17.96
CA SER A 9 5.88 -5.80 -18.62
C SER A 9 5.43 -5.53 -20.06
N SER A 10 5.45 -4.26 -20.47
CA SER A 10 4.94 -3.80 -21.79
C SER A 10 5.64 -4.48 -22.98
N SER A 11 6.80 -5.09 -22.76
CA SER A 11 7.52 -5.90 -23.74
C SER A 11 6.97 -7.32 -23.85
N SER A 12 6.69 -8.01 -22.73
CA SER A 12 6.23 -9.41 -22.71
C SER A 12 4.81 -9.58 -23.24
N ALA A 13 3.87 -8.71 -22.83
CA ALA A 13 2.49 -8.76 -23.34
C ALA A 13 2.42 -8.44 -24.84
N ARG A 14 3.27 -7.53 -25.33
CA ARG A 14 3.39 -7.24 -26.77
C ARG A 14 3.97 -8.42 -27.55
N VAL A 15 4.95 -9.12 -26.97
CA VAL A 15 5.57 -10.32 -27.58
C VAL A 15 4.59 -11.50 -27.61
N GLU A 16 3.80 -11.73 -26.55
CA GLU A 16 2.76 -12.77 -26.52
C GLU A 16 1.63 -12.48 -27.52
N HIS A 17 1.19 -11.21 -27.61
CA HIS A 17 0.15 -10.80 -28.56
C HIS A 17 0.62 -10.95 -30.02
N ALA A 18 1.88 -10.63 -30.32
CA ALA A 18 2.46 -10.81 -31.65
C ALA A 18 2.59 -12.28 -32.05
N ARG A 19 2.97 -13.16 -31.12
CA ARG A 19 3.06 -14.60 -31.38
C ARG A 19 1.70 -15.23 -31.66
N LEU A 20 0.66 -14.81 -30.94
CA LEU A 20 -0.69 -15.34 -31.14
C LEU A 20 -1.27 -14.93 -32.51
N GLN A 21 -1.09 -13.67 -32.92
CA GLN A 21 -1.51 -13.20 -34.25
C GLN A 21 -0.81 -13.98 -35.38
N GLN A 22 0.48 -14.30 -35.21
CA GLN A 22 1.21 -15.14 -36.17
C GLN A 22 0.66 -16.57 -36.23
N LEU A 23 0.24 -17.15 -35.11
CA LEU A 23 -0.35 -18.49 -35.06
C LEU A 23 -1.75 -18.50 -35.69
N GLU A 24 -2.56 -17.47 -35.46
CA GLU A 24 -3.88 -17.31 -36.09
C GLU A 24 -3.76 -17.24 -37.61
N GLN A 25 -2.86 -16.41 -38.13
CA GLN A 25 -2.60 -16.32 -39.58
C GLN A 25 -2.18 -17.67 -40.17
N LYS A 26 -1.32 -18.41 -39.47
CA LYS A 26 -0.89 -19.77 -39.89
C LYS A 26 -2.06 -20.76 -39.86
N TYR A 27 -2.91 -20.71 -38.84
CA TYR A 27 -4.09 -21.56 -38.75
C TYR A 27 -5.04 -21.31 -39.91
N THR A 28 -5.42 -20.05 -40.19
CA THR A 28 -6.33 -19.70 -41.28
C THR A 28 -5.80 -20.12 -42.65
N ALA A 29 -4.48 -19.98 -42.88
CA ALA A 29 -3.85 -20.40 -44.13
C ALA A 29 -3.88 -21.93 -44.33
N LEU A 30 -3.77 -22.70 -43.24
CA LEU A 30 -3.85 -24.16 -43.28
C LEU A 30 -5.30 -24.64 -43.37
N ASP A 31 -6.23 -24.03 -42.64
CA ASP A 31 -7.65 -24.41 -42.62
C ASP A 31 -8.29 -24.36 -44.02
N ALA A 32 -7.93 -23.34 -44.82
CA ALA A 32 -8.38 -23.20 -46.21
C ALA A 32 -7.93 -24.36 -47.14
N GLN A 33 -6.90 -25.12 -46.75
CA GLN A 33 -6.34 -26.23 -47.53
C GLN A 33 -6.86 -27.60 -47.07
N ILE A 34 -7.59 -27.67 -45.95
CA ILE A 34 -8.11 -28.92 -45.41
C ILE A 34 -9.48 -29.21 -46.00
N ALA A 35 -9.68 -30.40 -46.55
CA ALA A 35 -10.97 -30.86 -47.03
C ALA A 35 -11.96 -31.09 -45.87
N GLU A 36 -13.26 -30.85 -46.13
CA GLU A 36 -14.31 -31.05 -45.13
C GLU A 36 -14.32 -32.49 -44.60
N SER A 37 -14.15 -32.61 -43.29
CA SER A 37 -14.06 -33.89 -42.59
C SER A 37 -14.36 -33.71 -41.11
N PRO A 38 -14.69 -34.78 -40.36
CA PRO A 38 -14.87 -34.71 -38.91
C PRO A 38 -13.65 -34.15 -38.17
N VAL A 39 -12.44 -34.39 -38.69
CA VAL A 39 -11.19 -33.84 -38.12
C VAL A 39 -11.12 -32.33 -38.32
N LYS A 40 -11.49 -31.82 -39.51
CA LYS A 40 -11.56 -30.37 -39.76
C LYS A 40 -12.57 -29.70 -38.82
N GLN A 41 -13.75 -30.30 -38.67
CA GLN A 41 -14.78 -29.79 -37.76
C GLN A 41 -14.29 -29.74 -36.31
N ALA A 42 -13.60 -30.77 -35.83
CA ALA A 42 -13.02 -30.79 -34.48
C ALA A 42 -11.97 -29.68 -34.30
N LEU A 43 -11.12 -29.44 -35.31
CA LEU A 43 -10.14 -28.35 -35.28
C LEU A 43 -10.81 -26.97 -35.28
N SER A 44 -11.88 -26.78 -36.06
CA SER A 44 -12.66 -25.53 -36.05
C SER A 44 -13.34 -25.29 -34.70
N ILE A 45 -13.86 -26.35 -34.05
CA ILE A 45 -14.44 -26.25 -32.70
C ILE A 45 -13.37 -25.91 -31.67
N LEU A 46 -12.21 -26.57 -31.71
CA LEU A 46 -11.09 -26.24 -30.83
C LEU A 46 -10.61 -24.79 -31.04
N HIS A 47 -10.53 -24.35 -32.28
CA HIS A 47 -10.21 -22.96 -32.61
C HIS A 47 -11.25 -21.99 -32.04
N ALA A 48 -12.54 -22.28 -32.22
CA ALA A 48 -13.63 -21.49 -31.64
C ALA A 48 -13.57 -21.46 -30.10
N LEU A 49 -13.28 -22.59 -29.43
CA LEU A 49 -13.11 -22.66 -27.97
C LEU A 49 -11.96 -21.80 -27.48
N VAL A 50 -10.82 -21.81 -28.17
CA VAL A 50 -9.67 -20.96 -27.82
C VAL A 50 -10.02 -19.48 -27.98
N HIS A 51 -10.74 -19.12 -29.05
CA HIS A 51 -11.24 -17.76 -29.24
C HIS A 51 -12.27 -17.34 -28.17
N GLU A 52 -13.08 -18.28 -27.70
CA GLU A 52 -14.07 -18.05 -26.65
C GLU A 52 -13.42 -17.84 -25.27
N VAL A 53 -12.46 -18.69 -24.90
CA VAL A 53 -11.64 -18.52 -23.69
C VAL A 53 -10.88 -17.20 -23.72
N ARG A 54 -10.38 -16.78 -24.89
CA ARG A 54 -9.74 -15.46 -25.07
C ARG A 54 -10.75 -14.33 -24.95
N ARG A 55 -11.97 -14.49 -25.45
CA ARG A 55 -13.05 -13.51 -25.30
C ARG A 55 -13.37 -13.31 -23.82
N GLU A 56 -13.36 -14.37 -23.03
CA GLU A 56 -13.51 -14.34 -21.57
C GLU A 56 -12.29 -13.77 -20.83
N ALA A 57 -11.08 -14.05 -21.31
CA ALA A 57 -9.84 -13.50 -20.74
C ALA A 57 -9.58 -12.03 -21.14
N GLY A 58 -10.14 -11.58 -22.27
CA GLY A 58 -10.05 -10.21 -22.81
C GLY A 58 -11.16 -9.28 -22.31
N THR A 59 -12.25 -9.83 -21.75
CA THR A 59 -13.12 -9.09 -20.84
C THR A 59 -12.39 -8.93 -19.52
N SER A 60 -11.92 -7.72 -19.24
CA SER A 60 -11.50 -7.32 -17.89
C SER A 60 -12.54 -7.79 -16.85
N PRO A 61 -12.11 -8.15 -15.63
CA PRO A 61 -13.01 -8.61 -14.57
C PRO A 61 -13.87 -7.42 -14.11
N GLY A 62 -14.94 -7.18 -14.85
CA GLY A 62 -15.92 -6.12 -14.68
C GLY A 62 -17.30 -6.72 -14.89
N GLY A 63 -17.66 -7.67 -14.04
CA GLY A 63 -18.95 -8.31 -14.03
C GLY A 63 -19.10 -9.06 -12.72
N VAL A 64 -19.73 -8.42 -11.74
CA VAL A 64 -20.17 -9.05 -10.48
C VAL A 64 -21.26 -10.06 -10.83
N GLY A 65 -20.83 -11.22 -11.31
CA GLY A 65 -21.67 -12.35 -11.70
C GLY A 65 -21.55 -13.45 -10.66
N ARG A 66 -22.42 -13.40 -9.64
CA ARG A 66 -22.86 -14.54 -8.79
C ARG A 66 -21.82 -15.46 -8.12
N GLN A 67 -20.53 -15.21 -8.21
CA GLN A 67 -19.53 -15.70 -7.26
C GLN A 67 -18.96 -14.49 -6.53
N GLY A 68 -19.07 -14.46 -5.20
CA GLY A 68 -18.52 -13.38 -4.38
C GLY A 68 -17.00 -13.27 -4.53
N LEU A 69 -16.44 -12.13 -4.14
CA LEU A 69 -14.99 -11.93 -4.11
C LEU A 69 -14.34 -12.95 -3.16
N THR A 70 -13.22 -13.54 -3.57
CA THR A 70 -12.37 -14.32 -2.66
C THR A 70 -11.56 -13.40 -1.75
N ILE A 71 -11.00 -13.94 -0.66
CA ILE A 71 -10.07 -13.17 0.20
C ILE A 71 -8.86 -12.67 -0.61
N ARG A 72 -8.39 -13.45 -1.59
CA ARG A 72 -7.30 -13.04 -2.48
C ARG A 72 -7.72 -11.85 -3.33
N ASP A 73 -8.93 -11.86 -3.89
CA ASP A 73 -9.45 -10.73 -4.67
C ASP A 73 -9.52 -9.48 -3.80
N ILE A 74 -10.02 -9.62 -2.56
CA ILE A 74 -10.08 -8.53 -1.57
C ILE A 74 -8.69 -7.97 -1.25
N ALA A 75 -7.70 -8.85 -1.04
CA ALA A 75 -6.31 -8.45 -0.76
C ALA A 75 -5.67 -7.70 -1.94
N GLU A 76 -6.10 -7.99 -3.17
CA GLU A 76 -5.57 -7.39 -4.40
C GLU A 76 -6.38 -6.18 -4.90
N LEU A 77 -7.51 -5.83 -4.27
CA LEU A 77 -8.38 -4.71 -4.68
C LEU A 77 -7.61 -3.40 -4.86
N TYR A 78 -6.57 -3.16 -4.05
CA TYR A 78 -5.77 -1.94 -4.15
C TYR A 78 -5.08 -1.80 -5.52
N ARG A 79 -4.82 -2.89 -6.26
CA ARG A 79 -4.15 -2.83 -7.57
C ARG A 79 -5.03 -2.20 -8.64
N THR A 80 -6.34 -2.26 -8.48
CA THR A 80 -7.33 -1.70 -9.41
C THR A 80 -7.99 -0.44 -8.84
N ALA A 81 -7.82 -0.15 -7.55
CA ALA A 81 -8.36 1.03 -6.88
C ALA A 81 -7.70 2.34 -7.36
N PRO A 82 -8.48 3.43 -7.59
CA PRO A 82 -7.99 4.78 -7.87
C PRO A 82 -6.67 5.12 -7.19
N ALA A 83 -5.65 5.47 -7.97
CA ALA A 83 -4.46 6.10 -7.45
C ALA A 83 -4.88 7.37 -6.69
N MET A 84 -4.34 7.51 -5.47
CA MET A 84 -4.43 8.76 -4.75
C MET A 84 -3.41 9.72 -5.37
N GLU A 85 -3.92 10.70 -6.08
CA GLU A 85 -3.12 11.69 -6.79
C GLU A 85 -3.17 13.05 -6.09
N GLY A 86 -2.11 13.81 -6.23
CA GLY A 86 -2.02 15.19 -5.75
C GLY A 86 -0.73 15.43 -4.97
N PRO A 87 -0.24 16.69 -5.00
CA PRO A 87 0.90 17.09 -4.18
C PRO A 87 0.53 17.05 -2.69
N ALA A 88 1.55 16.96 -1.84
CA ALA A 88 1.39 17.24 -0.42
C ALA A 88 0.78 18.64 -0.21
N GLN A 89 -0.08 18.76 0.81
CA GLN A 89 -0.64 20.06 1.20
C GLN A 89 0.08 20.64 2.42
N ASN A 90 0.84 19.82 3.13
CA ASN A 90 1.50 20.20 4.37
C ASN A 90 3.01 19.94 4.36
N ALA A 91 3.71 20.60 5.28
CA ALA A 91 5.15 20.42 5.51
C ALA A 91 5.48 19.60 6.78
N GLY A 92 4.47 19.27 7.60
CA GLY A 92 4.67 18.55 8.85
C GLY A 92 5.35 19.38 9.95
N LEU A 93 5.69 18.73 11.06
CA LEU A 93 6.50 19.29 12.15
C LEU A 93 8.00 19.20 11.82
N ALA A 94 8.77 20.15 12.32
CA ALA A 94 10.22 20.18 12.10
C ALA A 94 10.97 19.25 13.05
N VAL A 95 12.15 18.79 12.63
CA VAL A 95 13.12 18.10 13.51
C VAL A 95 13.48 18.99 14.70
N GLY A 96 13.59 18.39 15.89
CA GLY A 96 13.82 19.07 17.16
C GLY A 96 12.55 19.46 17.91
N THR A 97 11.38 19.34 17.28
CA THR A 97 10.09 19.59 17.93
C THR A 97 9.74 18.44 18.88
N GLU A 98 9.19 18.75 20.06
CA GLU A 98 8.58 17.74 20.92
C GLU A 98 7.35 17.15 20.22
N ALA A 99 7.30 15.83 20.09
CA ALA A 99 6.22 15.14 19.40
C ALA A 99 4.91 15.31 20.20
N PRO A 100 3.84 15.88 19.60
CA PRO A 100 2.56 16.00 20.29
C PRO A 100 2.07 14.65 20.79
N ASP A 101 1.75 14.56 22.08
CA ASP A 101 1.22 13.32 22.65
C ASP A 101 -0.19 13.05 22.10
N PHE A 102 -0.57 11.77 22.08
CA PHE A 102 -1.88 11.31 21.66
C PHE A 102 -2.30 10.06 22.42
N ALA A 103 -3.59 9.75 22.36
CA ALA A 103 -4.15 8.49 22.82
C ALA A 103 -5.13 8.00 21.75
N LEU A 104 -4.75 6.98 20.99
CA LEU A 104 -5.58 6.44 19.91
C LEU A 104 -5.86 4.95 20.13
N PRO A 105 -7.06 4.45 19.80
CA PRO A 105 -7.33 3.02 19.82
C PRO A 105 -6.68 2.32 18.62
N ASP A 106 -6.15 1.12 18.84
CA ASP A 106 -5.79 0.19 17.79
C ASP A 106 -6.99 -0.68 17.36
N ALA A 107 -6.77 -1.56 16.38
CA ALA A 107 -7.79 -2.49 15.87
C ALA A 107 -8.33 -3.48 16.92
N GLU A 108 -7.58 -3.73 18.00
CA GLU A 108 -7.96 -4.62 19.10
C GLU A 108 -8.73 -3.87 20.20
N GLY A 109 -8.91 -2.55 20.04
CA GLY A 109 -9.56 -1.67 21.00
C GLY A 109 -8.65 -1.24 22.15
N LYS A 110 -7.35 -1.59 22.10
CA LYS A 110 -6.37 -1.12 23.09
C LYS A 110 -6.03 0.33 22.79
N THR A 111 -6.08 1.17 23.82
CA THR A 111 -5.59 2.54 23.71
C THR A 111 -4.07 2.56 23.76
N VAL A 112 -3.46 3.15 22.74
CA VAL A 112 -2.02 3.37 22.62
C VAL A 112 -1.74 4.85 22.85
N ARG A 113 -0.86 5.16 23.81
CA ARG A 113 -0.36 6.52 24.02
C ARG A 113 1.09 6.64 23.55
N LEU A 114 1.44 7.78 22.94
CA LEU A 114 2.83 8.00 22.54
C LEU A 114 3.75 8.11 23.76
N SER A 115 3.28 8.74 24.83
CA SER A 115 3.99 8.85 26.11
C SER A 115 4.30 7.51 26.78
N ASP A 116 3.54 6.44 26.48
CA ASP A 116 3.82 5.09 27.01
C ASP A 116 5.12 4.49 26.45
N TYR A 117 5.68 5.07 25.39
CA TYR A 117 6.91 4.61 24.74
C TYR A 117 8.16 5.42 25.10
N ARG A 118 8.09 6.32 26.09
CA ARG A 118 9.31 6.99 26.60
C ARG A 118 10.38 5.97 26.98
N GLY A 119 11.63 6.28 26.66
CA GLY A 119 12.75 5.34 26.76
C GLY A 119 12.97 4.47 25.51
N LYS A 120 12.11 4.54 24.49
CA LYS A 120 12.25 3.82 23.21
C LYS A 120 11.99 4.74 22.02
N PRO A 121 12.71 4.58 20.91
CA PRO A 121 12.37 5.30 19.69
C PRO A 121 11.05 4.79 19.09
N VAL A 122 10.26 5.69 18.53
CA VAL A 122 8.97 5.40 17.89
C VAL A 122 8.98 5.94 16.47
N VAL A 123 8.58 5.10 15.52
CA VAL A 123 8.35 5.48 14.13
C VAL A 123 6.85 5.65 13.92
N LEU A 124 6.43 6.88 13.63
CA LEU A 124 5.05 7.22 13.30
C LEU A 124 4.88 7.26 11.78
N VAL A 125 3.96 6.46 11.26
CA VAL A 125 3.64 6.37 9.84
C VAL A 125 2.23 6.91 9.63
N PHE A 126 2.13 8.19 9.28
CA PHE A 126 0.88 8.76 8.81
C PHE A 126 0.65 8.35 7.36
N TYR A 127 -0.42 7.62 7.10
CA TYR A 127 -0.79 7.20 5.75
C TYR A 127 -2.23 7.64 5.45
N PRO A 128 -2.54 8.03 4.20
CA PRO A 128 -3.84 8.62 3.90
C PRO A 128 -5.04 7.75 4.27
N LEU A 129 -5.14 6.56 3.69
CA LEU A 129 -6.29 5.66 3.85
C LEU A 129 -5.91 4.19 3.71
N ASP A 130 -6.57 3.33 4.48
CA ASP A 130 -6.64 1.90 4.29
C ASP A 130 -7.16 1.56 2.87
N TRP A 131 -6.91 0.33 2.42
CA TRP A 131 -7.41 -0.20 1.13
C TRP A 131 -6.96 0.60 -0.13
N SER A 132 -6.09 1.60 0.03
CA SER A 132 -5.57 2.42 -1.06
C SER A 132 -4.25 1.88 -1.63
N PRO A 133 -3.91 2.13 -2.90
CA PRO A 133 -2.77 1.47 -3.56
C PRO A 133 -1.41 1.79 -2.92
N GLY A 134 -1.12 3.07 -2.72
CA GLY A 134 0.18 3.51 -2.18
C GLY A 134 0.37 3.11 -0.72
N CYS A 135 -0.68 3.17 0.11
CA CYS A 135 -0.61 2.75 1.50
C CYS A 135 -0.43 1.25 1.63
N SER A 136 -1.13 0.48 0.79
CA SER A 136 -1.01 -0.97 0.73
C SER A 136 0.43 -1.40 0.43
N GLN A 137 1.11 -0.74 -0.51
CA GLN A 137 2.52 -1.02 -0.81
C GLN A 137 3.47 -0.63 0.32
N GLN A 138 3.28 0.57 0.90
CA GLN A 138 4.13 1.05 1.99
C GLN A 138 4.06 0.15 3.22
N LEU A 139 2.86 -0.20 3.67
CA LEU A 139 2.68 -0.95 4.92
C LEU A 139 3.08 -2.42 4.76
N ASP A 140 2.93 -3.01 3.57
CA ASP A 140 3.50 -4.34 3.28
C ASP A 140 5.03 -4.33 3.36
N LEU A 141 5.67 -3.31 2.80
CA LEU A 141 7.12 -3.16 2.87
C LEU A 141 7.59 -3.05 4.33
N TYR A 142 6.89 -2.26 5.14
CA TYR A 142 7.22 -2.12 6.56
C TYR A 142 6.93 -3.38 7.37
N GLN A 143 5.90 -4.14 7.01
CA GLN A 143 5.63 -5.44 7.62
C GLN A 143 6.74 -6.44 7.30
N HIS A 144 7.18 -6.48 6.04
CA HIS A 144 8.28 -7.34 5.60
C HIS A 144 9.57 -7.01 6.38
N ASP A 145 9.87 -5.73 6.56
CA ASP A 145 11.08 -5.25 7.23
C ASP A 145 10.87 -4.97 8.74
N LEU A 146 9.78 -5.46 9.34
CA LEU A 146 9.43 -5.18 10.75
C LEU A 146 10.55 -5.60 11.73
N ALA A 147 11.30 -6.64 11.38
CA ALA A 147 12.45 -7.11 12.15
C ALA A 147 13.56 -6.06 12.25
N GLU A 148 13.78 -5.24 11.21
CA GLU A 148 14.82 -4.19 11.20
C GLU A 148 14.51 -3.08 12.21
N PHE A 149 13.23 -2.70 12.35
CA PHE A 149 12.78 -1.75 13.37
C PHE A 149 12.94 -2.35 14.78
N THR A 150 12.54 -3.61 14.93
CA THR A 150 12.61 -4.32 16.23
C THR A 150 14.05 -4.48 16.71
N GLN A 151 14.98 -4.84 15.82
CA GLN A 151 16.42 -4.95 16.14
C GLN A 151 17.03 -3.63 16.60
N ARG A 152 16.48 -2.49 16.14
CA ARG A 152 16.87 -1.14 16.57
C ARG A 152 16.14 -0.67 17.82
N GLY A 153 15.35 -1.54 18.45
CA GLY A 153 14.55 -1.22 19.64
C GLY A 153 13.39 -0.26 19.38
N ALA A 154 13.03 -0.05 18.11
CA ALA A 154 12.01 0.92 17.72
C ALA A 154 10.62 0.28 17.63
N VAL A 155 9.62 1.08 17.99
CA VAL A 155 8.21 0.72 17.83
C VAL A 155 7.67 1.39 16.56
N LEU A 156 7.04 0.61 15.68
CA LEU A 156 6.39 1.11 14.48
C LEU A 156 4.88 1.26 14.71
N LEU A 157 4.31 2.44 14.45
CA LEU A 157 2.89 2.73 14.59
C LEU A 157 2.35 3.33 13.29
N GLY A 158 1.36 2.67 12.68
CA GLY A 158 0.59 3.23 11.56
C GLY A 158 -0.55 4.09 12.07
N ILE A 159 -0.79 5.25 11.46
CA ILE A 159 -1.87 6.17 11.83
C ILE A 159 -2.60 6.63 10.56
N SER A 160 -3.91 6.41 10.53
CA SER A 160 -4.82 7.04 9.56
C SER A 160 -6.12 7.45 10.22
N VAL A 161 -6.98 8.11 9.45
CA VAL A 161 -8.32 8.51 9.89
C VAL A 161 -9.36 7.39 9.75
N ASP A 162 -8.94 6.16 9.41
CA ASP A 162 -9.83 5.02 9.27
C ASP A 162 -10.24 4.46 10.64
N SER A 163 -11.42 3.83 10.71
CA SER A 163 -11.93 3.26 11.95
C SER A 163 -11.17 1.99 12.36
N ILE A 164 -11.22 1.63 13.64
CA ILE A 164 -10.66 0.37 14.17
C ILE A 164 -11.15 -0.88 13.42
N TYR A 165 -12.37 -0.86 12.87
CA TYR A 165 -12.94 -1.97 12.11
C TYR A 165 -12.31 -2.11 10.72
N SER A 166 -11.97 -0.99 10.08
CA SER A 166 -11.23 -0.99 8.82
C SER A 166 -9.82 -1.52 9.06
N HIS A 167 -9.13 -1.00 10.07
CA HIS A 167 -7.80 -1.44 10.47
C HIS A 167 -7.76 -2.95 10.73
N GLY A 168 -8.69 -3.47 11.54
CA GLY A 168 -8.72 -4.89 11.87
C GLY A 168 -8.96 -5.79 10.64
N ALA A 169 -9.91 -5.42 9.78
CA ALA A 169 -10.17 -6.18 8.56
C ALA A 169 -8.99 -6.11 7.57
N TRP A 170 -8.41 -4.93 7.41
CA TRP A 170 -7.31 -4.70 6.47
C TRP A 170 -6.02 -5.39 6.93
N ALA A 171 -5.68 -5.26 8.22
CA ALA A 171 -4.53 -5.92 8.82
C ALA A 171 -4.65 -7.45 8.72
N ALA A 172 -5.84 -8.00 9.01
CA ALA A 172 -6.08 -9.44 8.91
C ALA A 172 -5.93 -9.98 7.47
N VAL A 173 -6.44 -9.24 6.47
CA VAL A 173 -6.32 -9.63 5.06
C VAL A 173 -4.87 -9.56 4.56
N ARG A 174 -4.06 -8.62 5.08
CA ARG A 174 -2.70 -8.36 4.60
C ARG A 174 -1.59 -8.98 5.45
N GLY A 175 -1.92 -9.48 6.65
CA GLY A 175 -0.92 -9.97 7.60
C GLY A 175 -0.10 -8.85 8.24
N ILE A 176 -0.69 -7.65 8.41
CA ILE A 176 -0.05 -6.56 9.16
C ILE A 176 -0.17 -6.87 10.65
N THR A 177 0.96 -6.84 11.37
CA THR A 177 1.06 -7.21 12.78
C THR A 177 1.52 -6.05 13.67
N PHE A 178 2.04 -4.97 13.11
CA PHE A 178 2.30 -3.75 13.88
C PHE A 178 1.00 -2.95 14.10
N PRO A 179 0.87 -2.17 15.19
CA PRO A 179 -0.36 -1.46 15.49
C PRO A 179 -0.76 -0.44 14.43
N LEU A 180 -2.02 -0.48 14.02
CA LEU A 180 -2.69 0.56 13.22
C LEU A 180 -3.65 1.32 14.13
N LEU A 181 -3.43 2.62 14.27
CA LEU A 181 -4.13 3.51 15.19
C LEU A 181 -5.17 4.35 14.45
N SER A 182 -6.38 4.41 15.01
CA SER A 182 -7.55 5.05 14.40
C SER A 182 -7.72 6.50 14.88
N ASP A 183 -7.29 7.47 14.07
CA ASP A 183 -7.53 8.93 14.24
C ASP A 183 -8.91 9.34 13.69
N PHE A 184 -9.93 8.54 14.01
CA PHE A 184 -11.25 8.57 13.36
C PHE A 184 -12.19 9.65 13.90
N HIS A 185 -12.23 9.88 15.22
CA HIS A 185 -13.11 10.88 15.83
C HIS A 185 -12.52 11.48 17.12
N PRO A 186 -12.42 12.82 17.25
CA PRO A 186 -12.61 13.82 16.19
C PRO A 186 -11.65 13.57 15.02
N LYS A 187 -12.17 13.61 13.80
CA LYS A 187 -11.47 13.08 12.62
C LYS A 187 -10.17 13.85 12.37
N GLY A 188 -9.05 13.13 12.33
CA GLY A 188 -7.76 13.69 11.97
C GLY A 188 -7.14 14.58 13.06
N ALA A 189 -7.60 14.54 14.30
CA ALA A 189 -7.11 15.44 15.34
C ALA A 189 -5.62 15.24 15.64
N VAL A 190 -5.13 14.01 15.60
CA VAL A 190 -3.70 13.73 15.72
C VAL A 190 -2.97 14.15 14.44
N ALA A 191 -3.50 13.85 13.26
CA ALA A 191 -2.92 14.35 12.01
C ALA A 191 -2.83 15.89 11.95
N GLN A 192 -3.78 16.61 12.55
CA GLN A 192 -3.76 18.08 12.67
C GLN A 192 -2.67 18.54 13.62
N SER A 193 -2.49 17.91 14.79
CA SER A 193 -1.44 18.28 15.75
C SER A 193 -0.04 18.06 15.17
N TYR A 194 0.13 17.06 14.30
CA TYR A 194 1.33 16.81 13.53
C TYR A 194 1.44 17.62 12.23
N ARG A 195 0.48 18.51 11.94
CA ARG A 195 0.43 19.35 10.73
C ARG A 195 0.57 18.55 9.43
N VAL A 196 -0.14 17.42 9.35
CA VAL A 196 -0.19 16.58 8.16
C VAL A 196 -1.63 16.31 7.70
N TYR A 197 -2.65 16.85 8.38
CA TYR A 197 -4.03 16.69 7.96
C TYR A 197 -4.36 17.54 6.72
N ARG A 198 -5.06 16.96 5.76
CA ARG A 198 -5.52 17.62 4.53
C ARG A 198 -6.97 18.02 4.70
N ASP A 199 -7.24 19.26 5.11
CA ASP A 199 -8.58 19.74 5.43
C ASP A 199 -9.60 19.51 4.32
N ARG A 200 -9.18 19.66 3.06
CA ARG A 200 -10.07 19.51 1.89
C ARG A 200 -10.43 18.05 1.60
N ASP A 201 -9.55 17.12 1.96
CA ASP A 201 -9.67 15.70 1.57
C ASP A 201 -10.12 14.83 2.75
N GLY A 202 -9.92 15.29 3.98
CA GLY A 202 -10.42 14.64 5.19
C GLY A 202 -9.58 13.45 5.66
N PHE A 203 -8.29 13.42 5.32
CA PHE A 203 -7.28 12.43 5.70
C PHE A 203 -5.87 13.07 5.75
N SER A 204 -4.82 12.33 6.11
CA SER A 204 -3.46 12.86 6.22
C SER A 204 -2.67 12.82 4.90
N ASP A 205 -1.72 13.75 4.73
CA ASP A 205 -0.58 13.54 3.85
C ASP A 205 0.22 12.30 4.30
N ARG A 206 0.91 11.67 3.35
CA ARG A 206 1.84 10.60 3.69
C ARG A 206 3.06 11.20 4.38
N ALA A 207 3.23 10.90 5.66
CA ALA A 207 4.30 11.46 6.46
C ALA A 207 4.91 10.45 7.42
N LEU A 208 6.20 10.62 7.68
CA LEU A 208 7.00 9.79 8.56
C LEU A 208 7.66 10.67 9.62
N TYR A 209 7.60 10.21 10.87
CA TYR A 209 8.36 10.78 11.96
C TYR A 209 9.14 9.70 12.69
N VAL A 210 10.39 10.00 13.07
CA VAL A 210 11.12 9.23 14.08
C VAL A 210 11.17 10.09 15.33
N VAL A 211 10.55 9.61 16.40
CA VAL A 211 10.54 10.20 17.74
C VAL A 211 11.55 9.45 18.58
N ASP A 212 12.45 10.15 19.26
CA ASP A 212 13.43 9.52 20.15
C ASP A 212 12.84 9.14 21.52
N ALA A 213 13.68 8.55 22.37
CA ALA A 213 13.31 8.09 23.70
C ALA A 213 12.79 9.21 24.64
N ASP A 214 13.21 10.47 24.40
CA ASP A 214 12.79 11.64 25.18
C ASP A 214 11.49 12.26 24.64
N GLY A 215 10.99 11.78 23.50
CA GLY A 215 9.79 12.29 22.86
C GLY A 215 10.04 13.40 21.84
N VAL A 216 11.27 13.56 21.34
CA VAL A 216 11.62 14.60 20.38
C VAL A 216 11.73 14.03 18.96
N ILE A 217 11.19 14.75 17.99
CA ILE A 217 11.26 14.40 16.58
C ILE A 217 12.70 14.53 16.09
N ARG A 218 13.33 13.42 15.68
CA ARG A 218 14.68 13.37 15.08
C ARG A 218 14.68 13.20 13.56
N TYR A 219 13.54 12.83 13.00
CA TYR A 219 13.32 12.76 11.57
C TYR A 219 11.90 13.18 11.25
N SER A 220 11.74 13.95 10.18
CA SER A 220 10.45 14.39 9.66
C SER A 220 10.51 14.36 8.13
N HIS A 221 9.53 13.69 7.53
CA HIS A 221 9.40 13.59 6.09
C HIS A 221 7.92 13.62 5.71
N VAL A 222 7.54 14.52 4.81
CA VAL A 222 6.25 14.49 4.12
C VAL A 222 6.53 14.17 2.66
N SER A 223 5.93 13.10 2.14
CA SER A 223 6.13 12.69 0.75
C SER A 223 5.55 13.75 -0.19
N PRO A 224 6.26 14.15 -1.26
CA PRO A 224 5.83 15.25 -2.12
C PRO A 224 4.52 14.98 -2.86
N PHE A 225 4.13 13.71 -3.00
CA PHE A 225 2.87 13.27 -3.61
C PHE A 225 2.26 12.13 -2.81
N LEU A 226 0.92 12.02 -2.81
CA LEU A 226 0.19 10.98 -2.07
C LEU A 226 0.55 9.54 -2.49
N ASN A 227 0.92 9.33 -3.76
CA ASN A 227 1.33 8.05 -4.30
C ASN A 227 2.83 7.75 -4.15
N HIS A 228 3.63 8.71 -3.68
CA HIS A 228 5.05 8.51 -3.48
C HIS A 228 5.25 7.76 -2.15
N VAL A 229 5.73 6.52 -2.20
CA VAL A 229 6.12 5.73 -1.02
C VAL A 229 7.57 6.06 -0.64
N PRO A 230 7.87 6.55 0.58
CA PRO A 230 9.22 6.86 1.01
C PRO A 230 10.15 5.65 0.98
N ASP A 231 11.45 5.89 0.73
CA ASP A 231 12.47 4.86 0.82
C ASP A 231 12.67 4.43 2.27
N ILE A 232 12.47 3.13 2.55
CA ILE A 232 12.67 2.57 3.89
C ILE A 232 14.11 2.71 4.38
N ARG A 233 15.10 2.72 3.48
CA ARG A 233 16.51 2.86 3.87
C ARG A 233 16.81 4.23 4.47
N GLU A 234 16.17 5.27 3.95
CA GLU A 234 16.28 6.62 4.51
C GLU A 234 15.72 6.64 5.94
N LEU A 235 14.57 5.99 6.15
CA LEU A 235 13.92 5.86 7.45
C LEU A 235 14.78 5.06 8.45
N LEU A 236 15.32 3.91 8.05
CA LEU A 236 16.20 3.10 8.90
C LEU A 236 17.49 3.86 9.24
N GLY A 237 18.09 4.55 8.28
CA GLY A 237 19.26 5.39 8.54
C GLY A 237 18.96 6.57 9.46
N ALA A 238 17.74 7.12 9.40
CA ALA A 238 17.29 8.16 10.34
C ALA A 238 17.10 7.61 11.75
N LEU A 239 16.59 6.39 11.87
CA LEU A 239 16.47 5.68 13.13
C LEU A 239 17.83 5.39 13.78
N ASP A 240 18.83 4.98 12.98
CA ASP A 240 20.20 4.77 13.46
C ASP A 240 20.82 6.07 14.04
N ARG A 241 20.53 7.21 13.40
CA ARG A 241 20.97 8.53 13.90
C ARG A 241 20.24 8.94 15.18
N ALA A 242 18.95 8.62 15.29
CA ALA A 242 18.14 8.95 16.47
C ALA A 242 18.51 8.10 17.70
N ALA A 243 19.03 6.89 17.49
CA ALA A 243 19.48 5.98 18.56
C ALA A 243 20.88 6.33 19.11
N SER A 244 21.64 7.18 18.43
CA SER A 244 22.95 7.64 18.89
C SER A 244 22.76 8.68 20.02
N PRO A 245 23.44 8.54 21.18
CA PRO A 245 23.26 9.47 22.29
C PRO A 245 23.59 10.90 21.88
N SER A 246 22.77 11.85 22.36
CA SER A 246 23.04 13.28 22.18
C SER A 246 24.43 13.63 22.72
N PRO A 247 25.21 14.52 22.08
CA PRO A 247 26.49 15.01 22.60
C PRO A 247 26.39 15.55 24.04
N ALA A 248 25.20 16.00 24.47
CA ALA A 248 24.94 16.47 25.83
C ALA A 248 24.89 15.33 26.88
N GLN A 249 24.60 14.09 26.49
CA GLN A 249 24.55 12.91 27.36
C GLN A 249 25.88 12.14 27.42
N ALA A 250 26.77 12.34 26.45
CA ALA A 250 28.10 11.73 26.43
C ALA A 250 29.17 12.51 27.22
N ALA A 251 28.83 13.71 27.70
CA ALA A 251 29.73 14.63 28.42
C ALA A 251 29.37 14.80 29.91
N ALA A 252 28.40 14.04 30.42
CA ALA A 252 28.01 13.98 31.84
C ALA A 252 28.49 12.66 32.47
#